data_AF-A0A424W3B0-F1
#
_entry.id   AF-A0A424W3B0-F1
#
_cell.length_a   1.000
_cell.length_b   1.000
_cell.length_c   1.000
_cell.angle_alpha   90.00
_cell.angle_beta   90.00
_cell.angle_gamma   90.00
#
_symmetry.space_group_name_H-M   'P 1'
#
loop_
_entity.id
_entity.type
_entity.pdbx_description
1 polymer ?
#
loop_
_entity_poly.entity_id
_entity_poly.type
_entity_poly.pdbx_seq_one_letter_code
_entity_poly.pdbx_strand_id
1 'polypeptide(L)'
;GRAPHPAPAAAHPAVASAAVALEDELDPPVAAAAPANEVPVTSNGQLGSISLDQPLREARDEFERIYFEYHLVRESHSMTRVSERTGLERTHLYRKLKQLGIESARKRSS
;
A
#
# COMPACT_ATOMS: atom_id res chain seq x y z
N GLY A 1 41.65 29.94 -34.00
CA GLY A 1 42.18 28.57 -34.12
C GLY A 1 41.09 27.57 -33.76
N ARG A 2 40.75 26.67 -34.69
CA ARG A 2 39.99 25.44 -34.42
C ARG A 2 40.16 24.53 -35.65
N ALA A 3 40.87 23.42 -35.46
CA ALA A 3 41.04 22.39 -36.49
C ALA A 3 39.78 21.49 -36.56
N PRO A 4 39.48 20.87 -37.72
CA PRO A 4 38.41 19.89 -37.87
C PRO A 4 38.87 18.43 -37.62
N HIS A 5 37.88 17.56 -37.43
CA HIS A 5 37.89 16.11 -37.23
C HIS A 5 38.58 15.29 -38.36
N PRO A 6 38.91 14.00 -38.13
CA PRO A 6 38.00 12.92 -38.58
C PRO A 6 37.91 11.67 -37.67
N ALA A 7 36.78 10.95 -37.77
CA ALA A 7 36.57 9.55 -37.35
C ALA A 7 37.09 8.58 -38.44
N PRO A 8 37.12 7.22 -38.29
CA PRO A 8 35.88 6.42 -38.46
C PRO A 8 35.80 5.00 -37.82
N ALA A 9 34.56 4.50 -37.74
CA ALA A 9 34.03 3.17 -38.09
C ALA A 9 34.56 1.84 -37.49
N ALA A 10 33.61 1.07 -36.91
CA ALA A 10 33.26 -0.30 -37.32
C ALA A 10 31.90 -0.64 -36.67
N ALA A 11 30.77 -0.62 -37.38
CA ALA A 11 30.21 -1.71 -38.21
C ALA A 11 29.34 -2.69 -37.41
N HIS A 12 28.03 -2.64 -37.63
CA HIS A 12 27.05 -3.67 -37.29
C HIS A 12 27.19 -4.86 -38.26
N PRO A 13 26.61 -6.05 -37.95
CA PRO A 13 25.30 -6.32 -38.56
C PRO A 13 24.32 -7.10 -37.67
N ALA A 14 23.05 -6.99 -38.06
CA ALA A 14 21.89 -7.66 -37.52
C ALA A 14 21.78 -9.13 -37.96
N VAL A 15 21.12 -9.96 -37.14
CA VAL A 15 20.26 -11.06 -37.60
C VAL A 15 19.04 -11.16 -36.70
N ALA A 16 17.88 -11.22 -37.33
CA ALA A 16 16.57 -11.38 -36.74
C ALA A 16 16.10 -12.84 -36.88
N SER A 17 15.06 -13.16 -36.10
CA SER A 17 14.02 -14.16 -36.33
C SER A 17 14.27 -15.61 -35.87
N ALA A 18 13.41 -16.03 -34.93
CA ALA A 18 12.35 -17.04 -35.14
C ALA A 18 12.29 -18.17 -34.09
N ALA A 19 11.13 -18.21 -33.43
CA ALA A 19 10.33 -19.41 -33.09
C ALA A 19 10.86 -20.43 -32.06
N VAL A 20 10.24 -20.45 -30.87
CA VAL A 20 9.76 -21.66 -30.17
C VAL A 20 8.56 -21.22 -29.32
N ALA A 21 7.35 -21.35 -29.85
CA ALA A 21 6.39 -22.46 -29.67
C ALA A 21 5.36 -22.11 -28.58
N LEU A 22 4.18 -21.72 -29.08
CA LEU A 22 2.92 -21.82 -28.37
C LEU A 22 2.64 -23.32 -28.22
N GLU A 23 2.80 -23.86 -27.01
CA GLU A 23 2.28 -25.18 -26.68
C GLU A 23 0.99 -25.00 -25.87
N ASP A 24 -0.09 -25.21 -26.61
CA ASP A 24 -1.42 -25.58 -26.16
C ASP A 24 -1.32 -26.91 -25.41
N GLU A 25 -1.58 -26.91 -24.10
CA GLU A 25 -2.08 -28.11 -23.45
C GLU A 25 -3.15 -27.71 -22.43
N LEU A 26 -4.38 -27.80 -22.90
CA LEU A 26 -5.57 -27.95 -22.09
C LEU A 26 -5.57 -29.37 -21.49
N ASP A 27 -5.40 -29.50 -20.17
CA ASP A 27 -6.30 -30.38 -19.40
C ASP A 27 -6.41 -29.94 -17.92
N PRO A 28 -7.64 -29.84 -17.38
CA PRO A 28 -7.91 -29.40 -16.02
C PRO A 28 -7.90 -30.57 -15.02
N PRO A 29 -7.30 -30.44 -13.82
CA PRO A 29 -7.72 -31.30 -12.72
C PRO A 29 -9.09 -30.83 -12.22
N VAL A 30 -10.14 -31.42 -12.78
CA VAL A 30 -11.44 -31.54 -12.10
C VAL A 30 -11.21 -32.26 -10.77
N ALA A 31 -11.50 -31.56 -9.68
CA ALA A 31 -12.25 -32.03 -8.51
C ALA A 31 -11.73 -31.34 -7.23
N ALA A 32 -12.49 -30.36 -6.76
CA ALA A 32 -13.18 -30.48 -5.48
C ALA A 32 -13.90 -29.16 -5.18
N ALA A 33 -15.21 -29.19 -5.31
CA ALA A 33 -16.06 -28.29 -4.54
C ALA A 33 -15.78 -28.56 -3.05
N ALA A 34 -15.03 -27.66 -2.40
CA ALA A 34 -14.96 -27.58 -0.96
C ALA A 34 -15.81 -26.38 -0.51
N PRO A 35 -16.86 -26.61 0.29
CA PRO A 35 -17.78 -25.56 0.74
C PRO A 35 -17.12 -24.69 1.82
N ALA A 36 -17.55 -23.43 1.86
CA ALA A 36 -17.55 -22.54 3.02
C ALA A 36 -16.44 -22.79 4.07
N ASN A 37 -15.34 -22.06 3.94
CA ASN A 37 -14.64 -21.59 5.12
C ASN A 37 -14.59 -20.07 5.03
N GLU A 38 -15.73 -19.44 5.36
CA GLU A 38 -15.70 -18.08 5.88
C GLU A 38 -14.78 -18.15 7.10
N VAL A 39 -13.52 -17.75 6.92
CA VAL A 39 -12.65 -17.51 8.06
C VAL A 39 -13.35 -16.46 8.90
N PRO A 40 -13.83 -16.80 10.12
CA PRO A 40 -14.29 -15.75 11.01
C PRO A 40 -13.00 -15.07 11.44
N VAL A 41 -12.65 -13.97 10.78
CA VAL A 41 -11.58 -13.08 11.22
C VAL A 41 -12.11 -12.36 12.45
N THR A 42 -12.26 -13.09 13.55
CA THR A 42 -12.59 -12.51 14.84
C THR A 42 -11.30 -12.26 15.60
N SER A 43 -11.05 -10.97 15.77
CA SER A 43 -10.44 -10.38 16.97
C SER A 43 -8.95 -10.59 17.19
N ASN A 44 -8.17 -9.75 16.50
CA ASN A 44 -7.07 -9.03 17.15
C ASN A 44 -7.00 -7.61 16.57
N GLY A 45 -7.70 -6.66 17.19
CA GLY A 45 -7.64 -5.24 16.82
C GLY A 45 -8.64 -4.76 15.77
N GLN A 46 -9.84 -5.36 15.70
CA GLN A 46 -10.91 -4.89 14.81
C GLN A 46 -11.43 -3.51 15.25
N LEU A 47 -10.73 -2.46 14.85
CA LEU A 47 -11.32 -1.14 14.66
C LEU A 47 -11.63 -1.09 13.15
N GLY A 48 -12.89 -1.29 12.76
CA GLY A 48 -13.37 -1.06 11.40
C GLY A 48 -13.06 -2.14 10.35
N SER A 49 -14.12 -2.68 9.74
CA SER A 49 -14.06 -3.34 8.43
C SER A 49 -13.96 -2.26 7.35
N ILE A 50 -12.91 -2.28 6.54
CA ILE A 50 -12.77 -1.35 5.40
C ILE A 50 -13.56 -1.93 4.23
N SER A 51 -14.58 -1.22 3.75
CA SER A 51 -15.31 -1.61 2.54
C SER A 51 -14.42 -1.45 1.31
N LEU A 52 -14.43 -2.42 0.40
CA LEU A 52 -13.67 -2.38 -0.86
C LEU A 52 -14.50 -1.87 -2.06
N ASP A 53 -15.81 -1.76 -1.88
CA ASP A 53 -16.75 -1.22 -2.88
C ASP A 53 -16.69 0.32 -3.00
N GLN A 54 -15.87 0.96 -2.19
CA GLN A 54 -15.65 2.41 -2.22
C GLN A 54 -14.41 2.78 -3.05
N PRO A 55 -14.29 4.03 -3.52
CA PRO A 55 -13.11 4.50 -4.22
C PRO A 55 -11.83 4.25 -3.41
N LEU A 56 -10.72 3.95 -4.10
CA LEU A 56 -9.41 3.68 -3.47
C LEU A 56 -8.96 4.77 -2.48
N ARG A 57 -9.33 6.03 -2.77
CA ARG A 57 -9.06 7.16 -1.87
C ARG A 57 -9.74 6.98 -0.52
N GLU A 58 -11.02 6.66 -0.53
CA GLU A 58 -11.84 6.51 0.69
C GLU A 58 -11.41 5.28 1.47
N ALA A 59 -11.15 4.16 0.79
CA ALA A 59 -10.62 2.95 1.44
C ALA A 59 -9.28 3.19 2.14
N ARG A 60 -8.39 3.98 1.51
CA ARG A 60 -7.12 4.36 2.14
C ARG A 60 -7.34 5.25 3.35
N ASP A 61 -8.20 6.25 3.23
CA ASP A 61 -8.45 7.20 4.32
C ASP A 61 -9.11 6.46 5.52
N GLU A 62 -10.00 5.49 5.28
CA GLU A 62 -10.59 4.63 6.31
C GLU A 62 -9.54 3.74 7.00
N PHE A 63 -8.68 3.07 6.23
CA PHE A 63 -7.55 2.32 6.80
C PHE A 63 -6.68 3.19 7.71
N GLU A 64 -6.33 4.39 7.22
CA GLU A 64 -5.48 5.31 7.96
C GLU A 64 -6.17 5.78 9.24
N ARG A 65 -7.48 6.04 9.18
CA ARG A 65 -8.29 6.42 10.34
C ARG A 65 -8.19 5.36 11.44
N ILE A 66 -8.51 4.13 11.08
CA ILE A 66 -8.42 2.95 11.94
C ILE A 66 -7.01 2.79 12.53
N TYR A 67 -5.99 2.90 11.68
CA TYR A 67 -4.59 2.70 12.05
C TYR A 67 -4.12 3.74 13.08
N PHE A 68 -4.46 5.01 12.87
CA PHE A 68 -4.09 6.06 13.81
C PHE A 68 -4.91 6.00 15.10
N GLU A 69 -6.20 5.68 15.02
CA GLU A 69 -7.05 5.53 16.20
C GLU A 69 -6.56 4.39 17.10
N TYR A 70 -6.18 3.25 16.51
CA TYR A 70 -5.54 2.15 17.22
C TYR A 70 -4.28 2.60 17.99
N HIS A 71 -3.38 3.32 17.30
CA HIS A 71 -2.13 3.79 17.92
C HIS A 71 -2.37 4.89 18.95
N LEU A 72 -3.36 5.75 18.74
CA LEU A 72 -3.75 6.79 19.70
C LEU A 72 -4.23 6.17 21.00
N VAL A 73 -5.10 5.17 20.96
CA VAL A 73 -5.57 4.48 22.16
C VAL A 73 -4.42 3.77 22.86
N ARG A 74 -3.59 3.04 22.10
CA ARG A 74 -2.46 2.26 22.63
C ARG A 74 -1.37 3.13 23.28
N GLU A 75 -1.12 4.32 22.75
CA GLU A 75 -0.10 5.26 23.24
C GLU A 75 -0.68 6.36 24.16
N SER A 76 -1.88 6.14 24.71
CA SER A 76 -2.56 7.09 25.62
C SER A 76 -2.71 8.51 25.05
N HIS A 77 -3.02 8.60 23.76
CA HIS A 77 -3.16 9.83 22.98
C HIS A 77 -1.88 10.70 22.96
N SER A 78 -0.72 10.10 23.23
CA SER A 78 0.57 10.79 23.15
C SER A 78 1.02 10.96 21.70
N MET A 79 0.93 12.18 21.18
CA MET A 79 1.35 12.49 19.81
C MET A 79 2.81 12.12 19.55
N THR A 80 3.70 12.37 20.52
CA THR A 80 5.12 12.05 20.41
C THR A 80 5.33 10.55 20.21
N ARG A 81 4.67 9.73 21.02
CA ARG A 81 4.78 8.28 20.90
C ARG A 81 4.13 7.78 19.61
N VAL A 82 2.97 8.31 19.22
CA VAL A 82 2.34 7.93 17.94
C VAL A 82 3.24 8.31 16.75
N SER A 83 3.88 9.47 16.74
CA SER A 83 4.85 9.82 15.67
C SER A 83 6.03 8.86 15.64
N GLU A 84 6.58 8.48 16.79
CA GLU A 84 7.69 7.52 16.87
C GLU A 84 7.26 6.11 16.41
N ARG A 85 6.06 5.67 16.80
CA ARG A 85 5.53 4.34 16.44
C ARG A 85 5.14 4.22 14.97
N THR A 86 4.59 5.29 14.40
CA THR A 86 4.16 5.33 13.00
C THR A 86 5.27 5.74 12.05
N GLY A 87 6.38 6.28 12.58
CA GLY A 87 7.47 6.85 11.78
C GLY A 87 7.07 8.13 11.04
N LEU A 88 5.92 8.72 11.39
CA LEU A 88 5.41 9.93 10.75
C LEU A 88 5.86 11.16 11.52
N GLU A 89 6.45 12.12 10.81
CA GLU A 89 6.76 13.44 11.34
C GLU A 89 5.55 14.06 12.06
N ARG A 90 5.78 14.61 13.25
CA ARG A 90 4.70 15.11 14.11
C ARG A 90 3.83 16.16 13.42
N THR A 91 4.44 17.04 12.61
CA THR A 91 3.72 18.05 11.80
C THR A 91 2.80 17.40 10.76
N HIS A 92 3.21 16.29 10.17
CA HIS A 92 2.41 15.55 9.19
C HIS A 92 1.31 14.73 9.87
N LEU A 93 1.60 14.15 11.05
CA LEU A 93 0.61 13.44 11.85
C LEU A 93 -0.59 14.33 12.17
N TYR A 94 -0.37 15.57 12.63
CA TYR A 94 -1.49 16.49 12.91
C TYR A 94 -2.33 16.82 11.68
N ARG A 95 -1.69 17.06 10.52
CA ARG A 95 -2.43 17.29 9.27
C ARG A 95 -3.26 16.07 8.89
N LYS A 96 -2.69 14.88 9.05
CA LYS A 96 -3.33 13.61 8.73
C LYS A 96 -4.53 13.32 9.63
N LEU A 97 -4.38 13.46 10.95
CA LEU A 97 -5.49 13.31 11.90
C LEU A 97 -6.62 14.30 11.61
N LYS A 98 -6.29 15.55 11.27
CA LYS A 98 -7.29 16.56 10.88
C LYS A 98 -8.02 16.19 9.60
N GLN A 99 -7.32 15.70 8.58
CA GLN A 99 -7.93 15.26 7.32
C GLN A 99 -8.85 14.06 7.51
N LEU A 100 -8.48 13.14 8.40
CA LEU A 100 -9.23 11.93 8.72
C LEU A 100 -10.35 12.16 9.74
N GLY A 101 -10.48 13.38 10.30
CA GLY A 101 -11.48 13.72 11.31
C GLY A 101 -11.28 12.99 12.64
N ILE A 102 -10.02 12.68 13.02
CA ILE A 102 -9.68 12.03 14.28
C ILE A 102 -9.32 13.10 15.30
N GLU A 103 -10.13 13.23 16.35
CA GLU A 103 -9.83 14.13 17.46
C GLU A 103 -8.87 13.44 18.44
N SER A 104 -7.64 13.94 18.53
CA SER A 104 -6.69 13.50 19.56
C SER A 104 -7.17 14.00 20.93
N ALA A 105 -7.96 13.19 21.63
CA ALA A 105 -8.59 13.58 22.89
C ALA A 105 -7.56 13.98 23.96
N ARG A 106 -7.38 15.30 24.14
CA ARG A 106 -6.91 15.93 25.38
C ARG A 106 -7.91 17.01 25.79
N LYS A 107 -9.15 16.58 26.05
CA LYS A 107 -10.19 17.43 26.67
C LYS A 107 -10.48 16.93 28.10
N ARG A 108 -9.42 16.86 28.93
CA ARG A 108 -9.52 16.72 30.40
C ARG A 108 -8.45 17.59 31.06
N SER A 109 -8.78 18.86 31.19
CA SER A 109 -8.20 19.87 32.10
C SER A 109 -8.91 21.18 31.72
N SER A 110 -9.77 21.80 32.51
CA SER A 110 -10.16 21.67 33.91
C SER A 110 -11.61 22.17 34.03
#